data_AF-A0A1I1S8S4-F1
#
_entry.id   AF-A0A1I1S8S4-F1
#
_cell.length_a   1.000
_cell.length_b   1.000
_cell.length_c   1.000
_cell.angle_alpha   90.00
_cell.angle_beta   90.00
_cell.angle_gamma   90.00
#
_symmetry.space_group_name_H-M   'P 1'
#
loop_
_entity.id
_entity.type
_entity.pdbx_description
1 polymer ?
#
loop_
_entity_poly.entity_id
_entity_poly.type
_entity_poly.pdbx_seq_one_letter_code
_entity_poly.pdbx_strand_id
1 'polypeptide(L)'
;MDNSKINHLAETMISKFNLPSLGIGIYHANDRYSQVYGAAEQNSLYPLASISKTFLATAICQLADQGKINLDDPLKKYWTDFKLIDKQAENHLTFRDALSHQSGLPAHDLMRFTNMNKNDLSLKEKAEHVGYLEPNHELRYKMQYSNLIYAVATYAMEQAIGQDYGAYERENLLKPLRLNNTFINHHEAPQTRIVKPFIRDNNLTQEVPFIAPGKVGGASSMLATIADLLTWAEFQLKTQKTTSTEITAQRYLPQSIMAPSRNYGGANFAAYGLGMMMEDYRGHKYFYHSGSYIGYCSFLGFVPDFDLAFVFTTNLDSTDAIFALAYQTIDEVMGINDTVWADKVSKIMANKVTTHESHLAKLKGNASHRFNTIQAYCGDYYHPGYGLLTVSDDNGYLVVKIGKWNYPVIVNDHAEMFVEERLYQHELLPIQFKANKILLMTEPALNKPTIFKKQV
;
A
#
# COMPACT_ATOMS: atom_id res chain seq x y z
N MET A 1 -18.52 22.18 8.50
CA MET A 1 -19.49 21.52 7.58
C MET A 1 -20.70 21.10 8.42
N ASP A 2 -21.92 21.18 7.89
CA ASP A 2 -23.10 20.72 8.61
C ASP A 2 -23.12 19.18 8.71
N ASN A 3 -23.31 18.64 9.92
CA ASN A 3 -23.38 17.20 10.16
C ASN A 3 -24.46 16.50 9.30
N SER A 4 -25.57 17.19 9.01
CA SER A 4 -26.63 16.64 8.16
C SER A 4 -26.13 16.36 6.73
N LYS A 5 -25.30 17.26 6.19
CA LYS A 5 -24.66 17.09 4.88
C LYS A 5 -23.65 15.95 4.88
N ILE A 6 -22.85 15.83 5.94
CA ILE A 6 -21.88 14.72 6.07
C ILE A 6 -22.60 13.37 6.11
N ASN A 7 -23.71 13.27 6.86
CA ASN A 7 -24.53 12.05 6.90
C ASN A 7 -25.08 11.68 5.52
N HIS A 8 -25.67 12.65 4.80
CA HIS A 8 -26.19 12.41 3.46
C HIS A 8 -25.09 12.01 2.47
N LEU A 9 -23.91 12.63 2.57
CA LEU A 9 -22.75 12.26 1.78
C LEU A 9 -22.30 10.82 2.09
N ALA A 10 -22.27 10.43 3.37
CA ALA A 10 -21.93 9.06 3.77
C ALA A 10 -22.88 8.02 3.16
N GLU A 11 -24.20 8.26 3.23
CA GLU A 11 -25.23 7.40 2.62
C GLU A 11 -25.05 7.30 1.10
N THR A 12 -24.79 8.43 0.44
CA THR A 12 -24.52 8.49 -1.00
C THR A 12 -23.30 7.65 -1.36
N MET A 13 -22.21 7.79 -0.60
CA MET A 13 -20.97 7.04 -0.83
C MET A 13 -21.15 5.53 -0.60
N ILE A 14 -21.85 5.14 0.46
CA ILE A 14 -22.16 3.73 0.75
C ILE A 14 -22.96 3.11 -0.39
N SER A 15 -24.05 3.78 -0.80
CA SER A 15 -24.94 3.30 -1.85
C SER A 15 -24.23 3.25 -3.22
N LYS A 16 -23.51 4.33 -3.59
CA LYS A 16 -22.89 4.46 -4.91
C LYS A 16 -21.76 3.46 -5.14
N PHE A 17 -20.99 3.16 -4.09
CA PHE A 17 -19.81 2.30 -4.19
C PHE A 17 -20.00 0.90 -3.60
N ASN A 18 -21.20 0.59 -3.08
CA ASN A 18 -21.53 -0.64 -2.38
C ASN A 18 -20.58 -0.93 -1.20
N LEU A 19 -20.33 0.08 -0.36
CA LEU A 19 -19.41 -0.03 0.77
C LEU A 19 -20.10 -0.76 1.95
N PRO A 20 -19.50 -1.80 2.53
CA PRO A 20 -20.06 -2.45 3.72
C PRO A 20 -20.06 -1.53 4.95
N SER A 21 -19.00 -0.72 5.11
CA SER A 21 -18.92 0.34 6.11
C SER A 21 -18.09 1.52 5.61
N LEU A 22 -18.29 2.68 6.23
CA LEU A 22 -17.53 3.89 5.97
C LEU A 22 -17.27 4.64 7.28
N GLY A 23 -16.01 4.82 7.64
CA GLY A 23 -15.58 5.75 8.67
C GLY A 23 -15.26 7.11 8.06
N ILE A 24 -15.78 8.18 8.65
CA ILE A 24 -15.49 9.57 8.27
C ILE A 24 -14.98 10.31 9.50
N GLY A 25 -13.83 10.97 9.38
CA GLY A 25 -13.31 11.91 10.37
C GLY A 25 -12.93 13.22 9.67
N ILE A 26 -13.38 14.35 10.19
CA ILE A 26 -13.10 15.68 9.64
C ILE A 26 -12.75 16.62 10.80
N TYR A 27 -11.65 17.35 10.65
CA TYR A 27 -11.25 18.49 11.47
C TYR A 27 -11.25 19.72 10.57
N HIS A 28 -11.95 20.78 10.97
CA HIS A 28 -11.98 22.04 10.22
C HIS A 28 -12.10 23.22 11.18
N ALA A 29 -11.12 24.11 11.19
CA ALA A 29 -11.13 25.33 12.00
C ALA A 29 -11.45 25.10 13.50
N ASN A 30 -10.82 24.09 14.10
CA ASN A 30 -11.02 23.59 15.48
C ASN A 30 -12.28 22.75 15.74
N ASP A 31 -13.21 22.64 14.78
CA ASP A 31 -14.34 21.73 14.91
C ASP A 31 -13.94 20.31 14.49
N ARG A 32 -14.42 19.31 15.24
CA ARG A 32 -14.16 17.89 14.99
C ARG A 32 -15.45 17.13 14.79
N TYR A 33 -15.46 16.29 13.76
CA TYR A 33 -16.52 15.33 13.46
C TYR A 33 -15.88 13.96 13.21
N SER A 34 -16.44 12.91 13.81
CA SER A 34 -16.00 11.54 13.49
C SER A 34 -17.13 10.54 13.69
N GLN A 35 -17.49 9.79 12.65
CA GLN A 35 -18.57 8.81 12.69
C GLN A 35 -18.30 7.62 11.77
N VAL A 36 -18.79 6.44 12.17
CA VAL A 36 -18.81 5.22 11.36
C VAL A 36 -20.25 4.93 10.91
N TYR A 37 -20.39 4.53 9.65
CA TYR A 37 -21.64 4.21 8.99
C TYR A 37 -21.61 2.80 8.39
N GLY A 38 -22.78 2.25 8.08
CA GLY A 38 -22.94 0.91 7.54
C GLY A 38 -22.87 -0.17 8.62
N ALA A 39 -22.27 -1.31 8.31
CA ALA A 39 -22.29 -2.51 9.15
C ALA A 39 -21.20 -2.55 10.25
N ALA A 40 -20.47 -1.45 10.47
CA ALA A 40 -19.41 -1.36 11.48
C ALA A 40 -19.80 -0.42 12.63
N GLU A 41 -19.15 -0.60 13.78
CA GLU A 41 -19.38 0.18 14.99
C GLU A 41 -18.39 1.36 15.11
N GLN A 42 -18.76 2.39 15.89
CA GLN A 42 -17.96 3.60 16.08
C GLN A 42 -16.52 3.34 16.59
N ASN A 43 -16.33 2.31 17.42
CA ASN A 43 -15.04 1.94 18.00
C ASN A 43 -14.32 0.82 17.23
N SER A 44 -14.78 0.48 16.02
CA SER A 44 -14.17 -0.55 15.18
C SER A 44 -12.76 -0.13 14.74
N LEU A 45 -11.89 -1.12 14.60
CA LEU A 45 -10.51 -0.96 14.18
C LEU A 45 -10.38 -1.27 12.70
N TYR A 46 -9.86 -0.32 11.95
CA TYR A 46 -9.56 -0.46 10.53
C TYR A 46 -8.06 -0.62 10.33
N PRO A 47 -7.61 -1.62 9.55
CA PRO A 47 -6.26 -1.65 9.03
C PRO A 47 -5.94 -0.38 8.26
N LEU A 48 -4.88 0.30 8.69
CA LEU A 48 -4.44 1.57 8.11
C LEU A 48 -3.68 1.35 6.80
N ALA A 49 -3.22 0.13 6.56
CA ALA A 49 -2.37 -0.21 5.43
C ALA A 49 -1.27 0.85 5.27
N SER A 50 -1.08 1.40 4.08
CA SER A 50 0.04 2.31 3.83
C SER A 50 0.01 3.66 4.55
N ILE A 51 -1.06 4.02 5.28
CA ILE A 51 -1.00 5.17 6.18
C ILE A 51 0.03 4.93 7.30
N SER A 52 0.35 3.67 7.65
CA SER A 52 1.44 3.34 8.59
C SER A 52 2.78 3.97 8.21
N LYS A 53 3.03 4.22 6.91
CA LYS A 53 4.25 4.88 6.43
C LYS A 53 4.42 6.28 7.00
N THR A 54 3.31 6.97 7.24
CA THR A 54 3.32 8.32 7.81
C THR A 54 3.84 8.31 9.25
N PHE A 55 3.57 7.25 10.02
CA PHE A 55 4.06 7.08 11.39
C PHE A 55 5.56 6.80 11.39
N LEU A 56 6.01 5.82 10.59
CA LEU A 56 7.43 5.51 10.47
C LEU A 56 8.24 6.73 10.00
N ALA A 57 7.75 7.44 8.99
CA ALA A 57 8.42 8.64 8.49
C ALA A 57 8.50 9.73 9.56
N THR A 58 7.45 9.89 10.38
CA THR A 58 7.47 10.80 11.54
C THR A 58 8.53 10.37 12.55
N ALA A 59 8.57 9.08 12.91
CA ALA A 59 9.51 8.53 13.88
C ALA A 59 10.96 8.73 13.43
N ILE A 60 11.29 8.42 12.16
CA ILE A 60 12.64 8.60 11.61
C ILE A 60 13.03 10.08 11.56
N CYS A 61 12.11 10.98 11.20
CA CYS A 61 12.41 12.42 11.21
C CYS A 61 12.60 12.97 12.62
N GLN A 62 11.82 12.51 13.61
CA GLN A 62 12.04 12.87 15.03
C GLN A 62 13.39 12.36 15.53
N LEU A 63 13.80 11.15 15.14
CA LEU A 63 15.14 10.63 15.45
C LEU A 63 16.24 11.46 14.79
N ALA A 64 15.96 12.00 13.60
CA ALA A 64 16.88 12.88 12.92
C ALA A 64 17.00 14.25 13.62
N ASP A 65 15.88 14.83 14.06
CA ASP A 65 15.87 16.06 14.88
C ASP A 65 16.64 15.87 16.19
N GLN A 66 16.62 14.65 16.76
CA GLN A 66 17.40 14.28 17.95
C GLN A 66 18.88 13.99 17.66
N GLY A 67 19.32 14.04 16.39
CA GLY A 67 20.68 13.70 15.98
C GLY A 67 21.04 12.21 16.09
N LYS A 68 20.06 11.32 16.28
CA LYS A 68 20.26 9.86 16.36
C LYS A 68 20.37 9.20 14.98
N ILE A 69 19.73 9.78 13.98
CA ILE A 69 19.80 9.39 12.58
C ILE A 69 20.12 10.64 11.76
N ASN A 70 20.86 10.49 10.68
CA ASN A 70 20.91 11.49 9.62
C ASN A 70 20.18 10.91 8.40
N LEU A 71 19.23 11.67 7.85
CA LEU A 71 18.42 11.22 6.71
C LEU A 71 19.24 10.92 5.46
N ASP A 72 20.42 11.54 5.34
CA ASP A 72 21.31 11.48 4.17
C ASP A 72 22.51 10.54 4.37
N ASP A 73 22.65 9.91 5.54
CA ASP A 73 23.60 8.82 5.72
C ASP A 73 23.09 7.56 5.00
N PRO A 74 23.99 6.76 4.39
CA PRO A 74 23.62 5.46 3.85
C PRO A 74 23.04 4.55 4.93
N LEU A 75 21.98 3.80 4.62
CA LEU A 75 21.37 2.83 5.54
C LEU A 75 22.39 1.81 6.07
N LYS A 76 23.39 1.48 5.24
CA LYS A 76 24.51 0.59 5.58
C LYS A 76 25.35 1.08 6.76
N LYS A 77 25.33 2.38 7.08
CA LYS A 77 25.94 2.94 8.29
C LYS A 77 25.28 2.42 9.56
N TYR A 78 23.95 2.24 9.53
CA TYR A 78 23.15 1.83 10.68
C TYR A 78 22.93 0.31 10.72
N TRP A 79 22.77 -0.30 9.55
CA TRP A 79 22.63 -1.74 9.39
C TRP A 79 23.79 -2.27 8.54
N THR A 80 24.86 -2.71 9.19
CA THR A 80 26.13 -3.08 8.55
C THR A 80 26.02 -4.28 7.59
N ASP A 81 25.07 -5.19 7.85
CA ASP A 81 24.80 -6.36 7.02
C ASP A 81 23.85 -6.06 5.84
N PHE A 82 23.44 -4.80 5.65
CA PHE A 82 22.57 -4.39 4.56
C PHE A 82 23.17 -4.73 3.20
N LYS A 83 22.41 -5.47 2.40
CA LYS A 83 22.81 -5.95 1.07
C LYS A 83 21.70 -5.75 0.05
N LEU A 84 22.07 -5.35 -1.16
CA LEU A 84 21.22 -5.34 -2.35
C LEU A 84 21.95 -5.99 -3.53
N ILE A 85 21.19 -6.41 -4.54
CA ILE A 85 21.75 -6.82 -5.84
C ILE A 85 22.52 -5.63 -6.46
N ASP A 86 21.90 -4.45 -6.50
CA ASP A 86 22.54 -3.21 -6.95
C ASP A 86 23.52 -2.69 -5.90
N LYS A 87 24.82 -2.72 -6.21
CA LYS A 87 25.88 -2.24 -5.32
C LYS A 87 25.96 -0.72 -5.20
N GLN A 88 25.45 0.03 -6.17
CA GLN A 88 25.32 1.48 -6.02
C GLN A 88 24.22 1.81 -5.02
N ALA A 89 23.05 1.18 -5.15
CA ALA A 89 21.98 1.33 -4.17
C ALA A 89 22.39 0.82 -2.78
N GLU A 90 23.03 -0.35 -2.69
CA GLU A 90 23.50 -0.93 -1.40
C GLU A 90 24.35 0.06 -0.58
N ASN A 91 25.26 0.77 -1.25
CA ASN A 91 26.23 1.63 -0.56
C ASN A 91 25.75 3.08 -0.36
N HIS A 92 24.69 3.51 -1.06
CA HIS A 92 24.28 4.92 -1.08
C HIS A 92 22.80 5.16 -0.78
N LEU A 93 21.96 4.13 -0.71
CA LEU A 93 20.57 4.27 -0.31
C LEU A 93 20.48 4.83 1.11
N THR A 94 19.72 5.91 1.29
CA THR A 94 19.54 6.60 2.57
C THR A 94 18.12 6.45 3.12
N PHE A 95 17.87 6.93 4.35
CA PHE A 95 16.50 7.04 4.86
C PHE A 95 15.65 7.99 4.03
N ARG A 96 16.21 9.10 3.55
CA ARG A 96 15.50 10.01 2.64
C ARG A 96 15.02 9.30 1.38
N ASP A 97 15.90 8.51 0.77
CA ASP A 97 15.58 7.76 -0.46
C ASP A 97 14.50 6.72 -0.20
N ALA A 98 14.60 5.96 0.89
CA ALA A 98 13.61 4.95 1.25
C ALA A 98 12.23 5.58 1.52
N LEU A 99 12.18 6.63 2.33
CA LEU A 99 10.95 7.32 2.71
C LEU A 99 10.31 8.09 1.55
N SER A 100 11.09 8.47 0.53
CA SER A 100 10.60 9.14 -0.68
C SER A 100 10.45 8.22 -1.91
N HIS A 101 10.61 6.91 -1.71
CA HIS A 101 10.45 5.88 -2.74
C HIS A 101 11.42 6.02 -3.93
N GLN A 102 12.68 6.32 -3.66
CA GLN A 102 13.72 6.58 -4.67
C GLN A 102 14.82 5.50 -4.68
N SER A 103 14.50 4.26 -4.33
CA SER A 103 15.48 3.18 -4.18
C SER A 103 15.94 2.51 -5.48
N GLY A 104 15.20 2.69 -6.58
CA GLY A 104 15.39 1.92 -7.82
C GLY A 104 14.77 0.50 -7.78
N LEU A 105 14.25 0.09 -6.62
CA LEU A 105 13.49 -1.16 -6.46
C LEU A 105 12.00 -0.91 -6.70
N PRO A 106 11.37 -1.63 -7.64
CA PRO A 106 9.93 -1.59 -7.82
C PRO A 106 9.18 -2.25 -6.64
N ALA A 107 7.86 -2.39 -6.77
CA ALA A 107 7.02 -2.90 -5.69
C ALA A 107 7.30 -4.36 -5.31
N HIS A 108 7.57 -5.22 -6.31
CA HIS A 108 7.67 -6.69 -6.16
C HIS A 108 6.45 -7.27 -5.40
N ASP A 109 5.25 -6.86 -5.79
CA ASP A 109 4.01 -7.13 -5.07
C ASP A 109 3.69 -8.63 -4.98
N LEU A 110 4.16 -9.44 -5.94
CA LEU A 110 4.04 -10.89 -5.89
C LEU A 110 4.59 -11.47 -4.56
N MET A 111 5.65 -10.87 -4.00
CA MET A 111 6.25 -11.34 -2.76
C MET A 111 5.23 -11.42 -1.61
N ARG A 112 4.22 -10.53 -1.60
CA ARG A 112 3.11 -10.50 -0.63
C ARG A 112 2.27 -11.78 -0.62
N PHE A 113 2.21 -12.49 -1.74
CA PHE A 113 1.39 -13.70 -1.92
C PHE A 113 2.20 -14.99 -1.77
N THR A 114 3.53 -14.88 -1.72
CA THR A 114 4.42 -16.02 -1.54
C THR A 114 4.57 -16.41 -0.07
N ASN A 115 5.30 -17.50 0.18
CA ASN A 115 5.71 -17.87 1.54
C ASN A 115 6.68 -16.87 2.19
N MET A 116 7.22 -15.88 1.46
CA MET A 116 8.08 -14.81 2.01
C MET A 116 7.29 -13.71 2.74
N ASN A 117 5.96 -13.73 2.67
CA ASN A 117 5.11 -12.83 3.44
C ASN A 117 4.38 -13.51 4.61
N LYS A 118 4.76 -14.74 4.98
CA LYS A 118 4.19 -15.39 6.17
C LYS A 118 4.47 -14.59 7.44
N ASN A 119 3.66 -14.84 8.48
CA ASN A 119 3.74 -14.15 9.77
C ASN A 119 4.88 -14.65 10.66
N ASP A 120 5.45 -15.82 10.35
CA ASP A 120 6.58 -16.42 11.05
C ASP A 120 7.91 -15.71 10.73
N LEU A 121 8.08 -15.21 9.51
CA LEU A 121 9.24 -14.39 9.15
C LEU A 121 9.26 -13.07 9.93
N SER A 122 10.40 -12.82 10.58
CA SER A 122 10.74 -11.58 11.26
C SER A 122 10.90 -10.41 10.29
N LEU A 123 10.85 -9.18 10.82
CA LEU A 123 11.13 -7.98 10.03
C LEU A 123 12.55 -8.03 9.42
N LYS A 124 13.53 -8.52 10.19
CA LYS A 124 14.90 -8.76 9.74
C LYS A 124 14.94 -9.66 8.51
N GLU A 125 14.35 -10.85 8.59
CA GLU A 125 14.36 -11.81 7.48
C GLU A 125 13.71 -11.20 6.22
N LYS A 126 12.57 -10.51 6.37
CA LYS A 126 11.91 -9.84 5.24
C LYS A 126 12.76 -8.74 4.63
N ALA A 127 13.42 -7.93 5.45
CA ALA A 127 14.35 -6.90 4.97
C ALA A 127 15.56 -7.53 4.27
N GLU A 128 16.10 -8.64 4.78
CA GLU A 128 17.19 -9.39 4.14
C GLU A 128 16.78 -10.00 2.80
N HIS A 129 15.53 -10.46 2.67
CA HIS A 129 15.01 -11.02 1.43
C HIS A 129 14.94 -9.98 0.29
N VAL A 130 14.82 -8.69 0.60
CA VAL A 130 14.92 -7.60 -0.38
C VAL A 130 16.28 -7.59 -1.07
N GLY A 131 17.34 -8.07 -0.40
CA GLY A 131 18.68 -8.16 -0.95
C GLY A 131 18.83 -9.10 -2.15
N TYR A 132 17.81 -9.91 -2.44
CA TYR A 132 17.75 -10.81 -3.60
C TYR A 132 16.82 -10.33 -4.71
N LEU A 133 16.26 -9.12 -4.59
CA LEU A 133 15.32 -8.58 -5.57
C LEU A 133 16.02 -7.71 -6.60
N GLU A 134 15.56 -7.84 -7.84
CA GLU A 134 16.15 -7.18 -8.99
C GLU A 134 15.65 -5.72 -9.09
N PRO A 135 16.54 -4.72 -9.17
CA PRO A 135 16.12 -3.37 -9.51
C PRO A 135 15.63 -3.31 -10.97
N ASN A 136 14.82 -2.31 -11.29
CA ASN A 136 14.50 -1.96 -12.68
C ASN A 136 15.02 -0.57 -13.07
N HIS A 137 15.53 0.21 -12.11
CA HIS A 137 16.18 1.50 -12.34
C HIS A 137 17.31 1.72 -11.34
N GLU A 138 18.19 2.66 -11.66
CA GLU A 138 19.22 3.14 -10.75
C GLU A 138 18.62 3.91 -9.57
N LEU A 139 19.37 3.96 -8.46
CA LEU A 139 19.03 4.78 -7.28
C LEU A 139 18.68 6.22 -7.70
N ARG A 140 17.57 6.77 -7.17
CA ARG A 140 17.06 8.13 -7.45
C ARG A 140 16.68 8.44 -8.90
N TYR A 141 16.62 7.44 -9.78
CA TYR A 141 16.21 7.66 -11.18
C TYR A 141 14.77 8.18 -11.29
N LYS A 142 13.83 7.58 -10.54
CA LYS A 142 12.43 8.01 -10.46
C LYS A 142 11.78 7.54 -9.16
N MET A 143 10.63 8.13 -8.82
CA MET A 143 9.79 7.62 -7.75
C MET A 143 9.19 6.25 -8.12
N GLN A 144 9.39 5.26 -7.26
CA GLN A 144 8.84 3.91 -7.38
C GLN A 144 8.31 3.43 -6.04
N TYR A 145 7.00 3.45 -5.89
CA TYR A 145 6.35 3.01 -4.68
C TYR A 145 6.75 1.56 -4.33
N SER A 146 7.29 1.36 -3.14
CA SER A 146 7.76 0.05 -2.67
C SER A 146 7.46 -0.11 -1.19
N ASN A 147 6.67 -1.12 -0.83
CA ASN A 147 6.42 -1.48 0.56
C ASN A 147 7.68 -2.09 1.20
N LEU A 148 8.47 -2.79 0.39
CA LEU A 148 9.64 -3.54 0.84
C LEU A 148 10.76 -2.61 1.32
N ILE A 149 10.95 -1.47 0.64
CA ILE A 149 11.94 -0.49 1.09
C ILE A 149 11.55 0.17 2.42
N TYR A 150 10.27 0.25 2.74
CA TYR A 150 9.80 0.69 4.05
C TYR A 150 10.07 -0.35 5.15
N ALA A 151 10.00 -1.65 4.83
CA ALA A 151 10.44 -2.70 5.76
C ALA A 151 11.95 -2.62 6.03
N VAL A 152 12.75 -2.40 4.97
CA VAL A 152 14.21 -2.14 5.08
C VAL A 152 14.50 -0.91 5.94
N ALA A 153 13.82 0.21 5.69
CA ALA A 153 13.97 1.42 6.51
C ALA A 153 13.56 1.19 7.97
N THR A 154 12.47 0.44 8.20
CA THR A 154 12.05 0.10 9.58
C THR A 154 13.16 -0.68 10.29
N TYR A 155 13.70 -1.72 9.65
CA TYR A 155 14.75 -2.53 10.27
C TYR A 155 16.06 -1.74 10.48
N ALA A 156 16.45 -0.90 9.51
CA ALA A 156 17.61 -0.02 9.66
C ALA A 156 17.43 0.99 10.82
N MET A 157 16.20 1.50 11.03
CA MET A 157 15.87 2.35 12.18
C MET A 157 16.05 1.58 13.49
N GLU A 158 15.58 0.33 13.59
CA GLU A 158 15.79 -0.50 14.79
C GLU A 158 17.27 -0.72 15.10
N GLN A 159 18.08 -0.97 14.07
CA GLN A 159 19.54 -1.12 14.22
C GLN A 159 20.21 0.19 14.66
N ALA A 160 19.76 1.34 14.13
CA ALA A 160 20.29 2.65 14.48
C ALA A 160 20.09 3.00 15.96
N ILE A 161 18.95 2.60 16.54
CA ILE A 161 18.54 3.01 17.88
C ILE A 161 18.63 1.88 18.92
N GLY A 162 18.95 0.65 18.50
CA GLY A 162 19.05 -0.52 19.35
C GLY A 162 17.73 -0.93 20.03
N GLN A 163 16.59 -0.64 19.41
CA GLN A 163 15.26 -0.88 20.00
C GLN A 163 14.22 -1.25 18.92
N ASP A 164 13.19 -2.01 19.31
CA ASP A 164 12.05 -2.36 18.44
C ASP A 164 11.29 -1.10 17.99
N TYR A 165 10.94 -1.03 16.70
CA TYR A 165 10.30 0.17 16.15
C TYR A 165 8.89 0.40 16.75
N GLY A 166 8.15 -0.67 17.03
CA GLY A 166 6.82 -0.61 17.60
C GLY A 166 6.83 -0.09 19.03
N ALA A 167 7.84 -0.46 19.81
CA ALA A 167 8.11 0.15 21.11
C ALA A 167 8.39 1.65 20.97
N TYR A 168 9.25 2.04 20.02
CA TYR A 168 9.53 3.47 19.78
C TYR A 168 8.27 4.26 19.39
N GLU A 169 7.49 3.78 18.41
CA GLU A 169 6.27 4.45 17.97
C GLU A 169 5.24 4.58 19.11
N ARG A 170 5.11 3.54 19.95
CA ARG A 170 4.18 3.57 21.08
C ARG A 170 4.56 4.64 22.10
N GLU A 171 5.83 4.72 22.48
CA GLU A 171 6.31 5.66 23.50
C GLU A 171 6.41 7.10 22.98
N ASN A 172 6.81 7.29 21.72
CA ASN A 172 7.15 8.62 21.19
C ASN A 172 6.06 9.23 20.30
N LEU A 173 5.13 8.43 19.78
CA LEU A 173 4.02 8.92 18.94
C LEU A 173 2.65 8.63 19.57
N LEU A 174 2.32 7.36 19.85
CA LEU A 174 0.97 6.98 20.25
C LEU A 174 0.59 7.53 21.63
N LYS A 175 1.43 7.32 22.66
CA LYS A 175 1.16 7.80 24.01
C LYS A 175 1.09 9.34 24.11
N PRO A 176 2.05 10.12 23.57
CA PRO A 176 1.99 11.58 23.64
C PRO A 176 0.76 12.18 22.95
N LEU A 177 0.31 11.56 21.85
CA LEU A 177 -0.89 11.97 21.11
C LEU A 177 -2.19 11.34 21.62
N ARG A 178 -2.12 10.50 22.67
CA ARG A 178 -3.25 9.79 23.27
C ARG A 178 -4.02 8.91 22.27
N LEU A 179 -3.30 8.28 21.35
CA LEU A 179 -3.84 7.35 20.34
C LEU A 179 -4.09 5.97 20.97
N ASN A 180 -5.00 5.92 21.94
CA ASN A 180 -5.26 4.75 22.80
C ASN A 180 -5.94 3.57 22.08
N ASN A 181 -6.48 3.80 20.89
CA ASN A 181 -7.10 2.78 20.04
C ASN A 181 -6.32 2.62 18.72
N THR A 182 -5.03 2.89 18.75
CA THR A 182 -4.10 2.65 17.65
C THR A 182 -3.11 1.57 18.05
N PHE A 183 -2.92 0.59 17.16
CA PHE A 183 -2.09 -0.58 17.41
C PHE A 183 -1.04 -0.70 16.32
N ILE A 184 0.20 -1.05 16.71
CA ILE A 184 1.32 -1.19 15.77
C ILE A 184 1.09 -2.36 14.83
N ASN A 185 0.54 -3.45 15.36
CA ASN A 185 0.30 -4.69 14.64
C ASN A 185 -1.07 -5.28 15.00
N HIS A 186 -1.65 -6.02 14.07
CA HIS A 186 -2.94 -6.68 14.26
C HIS A 186 -2.97 -7.64 15.46
N HIS A 187 -1.86 -8.29 15.82
CA HIS A 187 -1.80 -9.19 16.99
C HIS A 187 -1.96 -8.46 18.34
N GLU A 188 -1.70 -7.15 18.39
CA GLU A 188 -1.86 -6.32 19.59
C GLU A 188 -3.31 -5.83 19.74
N ALA A 189 -4.07 -5.83 18.65
CA ALA A 189 -5.43 -5.33 18.61
C ALA A 189 -6.45 -6.37 19.13
N PRO A 190 -7.54 -5.95 19.80
CA PRO A 190 -8.68 -6.81 20.10
C PRO A 190 -9.31 -7.31 18.79
N GLN A 191 -9.17 -8.61 18.49
CA GLN A 191 -9.59 -9.18 17.21
C GLN A 191 -11.09 -8.98 16.92
N THR A 192 -11.91 -8.96 17.96
CA THR A 192 -13.37 -8.74 17.86
C THR A 192 -13.74 -7.33 17.41
N ARG A 193 -12.82 -6.35 17.51
CA ARG A 193 -13.03 -4.97 17.05
C ARG A 193 -12.56 -4.74 15.62
N ILE A 194 -11.81 -5.67 15.03
CA ILE A 194 -11.31 -5.51 13.66
C ILE A 194 -12.48 -5.71 12.69
N VAL A 195 -12.73 -4.72 11.83
CA VAL A 195 -13.78 -4.82 10.81
C VAL A 195 -13.55 -6.01 9.88
N LYS A 196 -14.64 -6.72 9.55
CA LYS A 196 -14.60 -7.83 8.59
C LYS A 196 -14.17 -7.34 7.20
N PRO A 197 -13.27 -8.03 6.47
CA PRO A 197 -12.81 -7.59 5.16
C PRO A 197 -13.77 -8.01 4.03
N PHE A 198 -13.93 -7.14 3.04
CA PHE A 198 -14.68 -7.46 1.82
C PHE A 198 -13.87 -7.13 0.57
N ILE A 199 -13.94 -7.98 -0.44
CA ILE A 199 -13.39 -7.70 -1.77
C ILE A 199 -14.50 -7.52 -2.79
N ARG A 200 -14.17 -6.91 -3.92
CA ARG A 200 -15.07 -6.84 -5.07
C ARG A 200 -14.63 -7.82 -6.15
N ASP A 201 -15.53 -8.72 -6.51
CA ASP A 201 -15.34 -9.72 -7.56
C ASP A 201 -16.56 -9.70 -8.47
N ASN A 202 -16.37 -9.47 -9.77
CA ASN A 202 -17.45 -9.39 -10.75
C ASN A 202 -18.63 -8.48 -10.32
N ASN A 203 -18.31 -7.31 -9.75
CA ASN A 203 -19.25 -6.34 -9.18
C ASN A 203 -20.01 -6.79 -7.92
N LEU A 204 -19.71 -7.96 -7.38
CA LEU A 204 -20.24 -8.44 -6.11
C LEU A 204 -19.27 -8.12 -4.97
N THR A 205 -19.80 -7.58 -3.88
CA THR A 205 -19.07 -7.36 -2.64
C THR A 205 -19.18 -8.63 -1.80
N GLN A 206 -18.05 -9.30 -1.54
CA GLN A 206 -18.01 -10.57 -0.81
C GLN A 206 -17.11 -10.49 0.42
N GLU A 207 -17.56 -11.04 1.55
CA GLU A 207 -16.73 -11.19 2.75
C GLU A 207 -15.61 -12.21 2.47
N VAL A 208 -14.40 -11.88 2.90
CA VAL A 208 -13.25 -12.79 2.81
C VAL A 208 -12.63 -13.00 4.19
N PRO A 209 -11.84 -14.08 4.41
CA PRO A 209 -11.09 -14.23 5.64
C PRO A 209 -10.12 -13.07 5.86
N PHE A 210 -9.97 -12.62 7.11
CA PHE A 210 -8.94 -11.66 7.46
C PHE A 210 -7.55 -12.23 7.14
N ILE A 211 -6.79 -11.48 6.35
CA ILE A 211 -5.40 -11.79 6.04
C ILE A 211 -4.55 -10.77 6.76
N ALA A 212 -3.91 -11.18 7.83
CA ALA A 212 -2.89 -10.39 8.50
C ALA A 212 -1.85 -9.87 7.49
N PRO A 213 -1.51 -8.57 7.50
CA PRO A 213 -0.25 -8.12 6.94
C PRO A 213 0.88 -8.84 7.67
N GLY A 214 1.87 -9.32 6.93
CA GLY A 214 3.07 -9.85 7.53
C GLY A 214 3.82 -8.77 8.33
N LYS A 215 4.84 -9.16 9.10
CA LYS A 215 5.73 -8.24 9.84
C LYS A 215 6.59 -7.34 8.94
N VAL A 216 5.97 -6.42 8.21
CA VAL A 216 6.62 -5.51 7.23
C VAL A 216 6.94 -4.14 7.84
N GLY A 217 6.93 -4.04 9.16
CA GLY A 217 7.25 -2.80 9.87
C GLY A 217 6.27 -1.67 9.54
N GLY A 218 6.80 -0.45 9.46
CA GLY A 218 6.04 0.75 9.14
C GLY A 218 5.44 0.80 7.73
N ALA A 219 5.55 -0.26 6.92
CA ALA A 219 4.95 -0.27 5.59
C ALA A 219 3.42 -0.39 5.60
N SER A 220 2.82 -1.19 6.50
CA SER A 220 1.37 -1.45 6.46
C SER A 220 0.69 -2.06 7.70
N SER A 221 1.38 -2.18 8.84
CA SER A 221 0.95 -3.07 9.92
C SER A 221 -0.12 -2.53 10.87
N MET A 222 -0.34 -1.21 10.89
CA MET A 222 -1.09 -0.56 11.96
C MET A 222 -2.60 -0.62 11.76
N LEU A 223 -3.35 -0.49 12.87
CA LEU A 223 -4.80 -0.36 12.89
C LEU A 223 -5.19 0.79 13.81
N ALA A 224 -6.26 1.51 13.46
CA ALA A 224 -6.81 2.54 14.34
C ALA A 224 -8.33 2.64 14.23
N THR A 225 -8.94 3.31 15.21
CA THR A 225 -10.30 3.85 15.07
C THR A 225 -10.27 5.11 14.21
N ILE A 226 -11.42 5.49 13.66
CA ILE A 226 -11.56 6.73 12.88
C ILE A 226 -11.19 7.98 13.71
N ALA A 227 -11.48 7.99 15.01
CA ALA A 227 -11.21 9.11 15.91
C ALA A 227 -9.71 9.29 16.20
N ASP A 228 -8.99 8.20 16.43
CA ASP A 228 -7.54 8.22 16.61
C ASP A 228 -6.84 8.62 15.29
N LEU A 229 -7.30 8.07 14.17
CA LEU A 229 -6.76 8.42 12.85
C LEU A 229 -6.97 9.90 12.54
N LEU A 230 -8.11 10.49 12.92
CA LEU A 230 -8.35 11.93 12.77
C LEU A 230 -7.39 12.76 13.65
N THR A 231 -7.13 12.31 14.87
CA THR A 231 -6.13 12.95 15.76
C THR A 231 -4.74 12.93 15.13
N TRP A 232 -4.38 11.82 14.47
CA TRP A 232 -3.14 11.72 13.71
C TRP A 232 -3.10 12.69 12.52
N ALA A 233 -4.18 12.80 11.74
CA ALA A 233 -4.25 13.75 10.62
C ALA A 233 -4.16 15.22 11.09
N GLU A 234 -4.82 15.54 12.20
CA GLU A 234 -4.72 16.86 12.84
C GLU A 234 -3.29 17.17 13.30
N PHE A 235 -2.59 16.18 13.89
CA PHE A 235 -1.18 16.31 14.24
C PHE A 235 -0.31 16.60 13.00
N GLN A 236 -0.54 15.91 11.88
CA GLN A 236 0.20 16.13 10.63
C GLN A 236 -0.04 17.54 10.07
N LEU A 237 -1.30 18.00 10.04
CA LEU A 237 -1.66 19.37 9.66
C LEU A 237 -0.95 20.42 10.53
N LYS A 238 -1.02 20.27 11.85
CA LYS A 238 -0.41 21.22 12.80
C LYS A 238 1.11 21.24 12.69
N THR A 239 1.72 20.07 12.54
CA THR A 239 3.18 19.94 12.33
C THR A 239 3.58 20.65 11.04
N GLN A 240 2.87 20.43 9.94
CA GLN A 240 3.16 21.12 8.68
C GLN A 240 3.07 22.65 8.79
N LYS A 241 2.12 23.19 9.56
CA LYS A 241 1.94 24.64 9.75
C LYS A 241 2.98 25.29 10.67
N THR A 242 3.54 24.54 11.62
CA THR A 242 4.38 25.09 12.70
C THR A 242 5.87 24.85 12.49
N THR A 243 6.24 23.82 11.74
CA THR A 243 7.64 23.39 11.62
C THR A 243 8.30 24.07 10.42
N SER A 244 8.98 25.20 10.63
CA SER A 244 9.70 25.90 9.55
C SER A 244 11.21 25.63 9.51
N THR A 245 11.79 25.03 10.56
CA THR A 245 13.26 24.89 10.71
C THR A 245 13.75 23.47 11.09
N GLU A 246 12.87 22.54 11.44
CA GLU A 246 13.27 21.17 11.85
C GLU A 246 13.31 20.20 10.66
N ILE A 247 14.02 19.08 10.81
CA ILE A 247 14.07 17.99 9.81
C ILE A 247 12.66 17.41 9.59
N THR A 248 11.82 17.39 10.62
CA THR A 248 10.40 17.05 10.50
C THR A 248 9.65 17.88 9.44
N ALA A 249 10.05 19.13 9.18
CA ALA A 249 9.47 19.96 8.11
C ALA A 249 9.72 19.37 6.70
N GLN A 250 10.83 18.65 6.51
CA GLN A 250 11.21 18.06 5.22
C GLN A 250 10.22 16.98 4.75
N ARG A 251 9.40 16.43 5.67
CA ARG A 251 8.34 15.47 5.35
C ARG A 251 7.31 16.03 4.37
N TYR A 252 7.09 17.34 4.40
CA TYR A 252 6.10 18.05 3.60
C TYR A 252 6.73 18.83 2.43
N LEU A 253 8.02 18.62 2.16
CA LEU A 253 8.68 19.16 0.98
C LEU A 253 8.70 18.10 -0.13
N PRO A 254 8.56 18.49 -1.42
CA PRO A 254 8.74 17.57 -2.54
C PRO A 254 10.15 16.95 -2.50
N GLN A 255 10.23 15.62 -2.38
CA GLN A 255 11.49 14.86 -2.45
C GLN A 255 11.63 14.14 -3.79
N SER A 256 10.50 13.71 -4.38
CA SER A 256 10.45 13.09 -5.70
C SER A 256 9.21 13.53 -6.48
N ILE A 257 9.33 13.62 -7.80
CA ILE A 257 8.20 13.91 -8.68
C ILE A 257 7.42 12.61 -8.93
N MET A 258 6.09 12.71 -8.84
CA MET A 258 5.18 11.62 -9.15
C MET A 258 4.49 11.91 -10.49
N ALA A 259 4.32 10.87 -11.30
CA ALA A 259 3.26 10.92 -12.30
C ALA A 259 1.92 10.78 -11.55
N PRO A 260 0.94 11.68 -11.78
CA PRO A 260 -0.34 11.59 -11.09
C PRO A 260 -1.10 10.34 -11.56
N SER A 261 -1.07 9.26 -10.78
CA SER A 261 -1.71 7.97 -11.12
C SER A 261 -3.24 7.99 -10.97
N ARG A 262 -3.76 8.94 -10.17
CA ARG A 262 -5.19 9.18 -9.93
C ARG A 262 -5.51 10.66 -10.05
N ASN A 263 -5.39 11.22 -11.26
CA ASN A 263 -5.75 12.62 -11.49
C ASN A 263 -7.28 12.82 -11.65
N TYR A 264 -8.01 12.76 -10.54
CA TYR A 264 -9.45 13.07 -10.54
C TYR A 264 -9.70 14.59 -10.50
N GLY A 265 -8.87 15.30 -9.71
CA GLY A 265 -8.97 16.73 -9.41
C GLY A 265 -8.44 17.67 -10.49
N GLY A 266 -7.69 17.16 -11.48
CA GLY A 266 -6.97 18.00 -12.44
C GLY A 266 -5.72 18.67 -11.86
N ALA A 267 -5.00 17.98 -10.96
CA ALA A 267 -3.76 18.47 -10.36
C ALA A 267 -2.71 18.80 -11.45
N ASN A 268 -2.02 19.93 -11.28
CA ASN A 268 -0.93 20.40 -12.13
C ASN A 268 0.42 19.81 -11.71
N PHE A 269 0.60 19.53 -10.43
CA PHE A 269 1.78 18.86 -9.88
C PHE A 269 1.37 17.70 -8.97
N ALA A 270 2.22 16.69 -8.92
CA ALA A 270 2.17 15.65 -7.90
C ALA A 270 3.61 15.30 -7.50
N ALA A 271 3.83 15.16 -6.20
CA ALA A 271 5.12 14.81 -5.64
C ALA A 271 4.96 13.93 -4.40
N TYR A 272 6.05 13.28 -4.01
CA TYR A 272 6.14 12.52 -2.78
C TYR A 272 7.18 13.18 -1.87
N GLY A 273 6.81 13.37 -0.61
CA GLY A 273 7.66 13.86 0.46
C GLY A 273 8.35 12.71 1.20
N LEU A 274 8.46 12.81 2.52
CA LEU A 274 8.88 11.68 3.36
C LEU A 274 7.63 11.04 3.98
N GLY A 275 7.13 10.00 3.33
CA GLY A 275 5.92 9.28 3.73
C GLY A 275 4.60 10.01 3.48
N MET A 276 4.56 11.02 2.61
CA MET A 276 3.34 11.77 2.27
C MET A 276 3.31 12.06 0.77
N MET A 277 2.17 11.86 0.12
CA MET A 277 1.88 12.46 -1.19
C MET A 277 1.53 13.94 -1.03
N MET A 278 1.78 14.72 -2.08
CA MET A 278 1.35 16.10 -2.19
C MET A 278 1.01 16.46 -3.63
N GLU A 279 -0.08 17.18 -3.81
CA GLU A 279 -0.55 17.71 -5.10
C GLU A 279 -1.16 19.10 -4.91
N ASP A 280 -1.44 19.81 -6.00
CA ASP A 280 -2.34 20.96 -5.96
C ASP A 280 -3.77 20.53 -6.26
N TYR A 281 -4.71 21.16 -5.56
CA TYR A 281 -6.12 21.06 -5.87
C TYR A 281 -6.77 22.43 -5.78
N ARG A 282 -7.31 22.90 -6.90
CA ARG A 282 -7.90 24.26 -7.05
C ARG A 282 -7.01 25.39 -6.54
N GLY A 283 -5.69 25.27 -6.76
CA GLY A 283 -4.70 26.28 -6.37
C GLY A 283 -4.16 26.16 -4.94
N HIS A 284 -4.62 25.16 -4.17
CA HIS A 284 -4.19 24.93 -2.79
C HIS A 284 -3.33 23.67 -2.68
N LYS A 285 -2.33 23.71 -1.78
CA LYS A 285 -1.51 22.53 -1.49
C LYS A 285 -2.33 21.51 -0.71
N TYR A 286 -2.39 20.31 -1.23
CA TYR A 286 -3.11 19.19 -0.66
C TYR A 286 -2.13 18.05 -0.37
N PHE A 287 -2.08 17.63 0.89
CA PHE A 287 -1.22 16.55 1.35
C PHE A 287 -2.07 15.34 1.72
N TYR A 288 -1.62 14.15 1.37
CA TYR A 288 -2.35 12.94 1.71
C TYR A 288 -1.49 11.68 1.76
N HIS A 289 -2.05 10.62 2.32
CA HIS A 289 -1.62 9.26 2.05
C HIS A 289 -2.85 8.35 2.03
N SER A 290 -2.94 7.48 1.02
CA SER A 290 -3.95 6.42 0.97
C SER A 290 -3.37 5.08 1.42
N GLY A 291 -4.17 4.24 2.04
CA GLY A 291 -3.86 2.85 2.30
C GLY A 291 -4.82 1.92 1.56
N SER A 292 -4.27 0.83 1.02
CA SER A 292 -5.07 -0.29 0.53
C SER A 292 -4.41 -1.58 0.96
N TYR A 293 -5.22 -2.49 1.47
CA TYR A 293 -4.85 -3.87 1.77
C TYR A 293 -6.04 -4.76 1.38
N ILE A 294 -5.85 -6.08 1.33
CA ILE A 294 -6.94 -6.99 0.95
C ILE A 294 -8.09 -6.77 1.92
N GLY A 295 -9.25 -6.40 1.39
CA GLY A 295 -10.44 -6.10 2.18
C GLY A 295 -10.54 -4.72 2.81
N TYR A 296 -9.60 -3.79 2.60
CA TYR A 296 -9.56 -2.51 3.30
C TYR A 296 -9.02 -1.36 2.44
N CYS A 297 -9.63 -0.19 2.58
CA CYS A 297 -9.08 1.08 2.12
C CYS A 297 -9.12 2.13 3.24
N SER A 298 -8.10 2.97 3.29
CA SER A 298 -7.96 4.07 4.25
C SER A 298 -7.43 5.31 3.56
N PHE A 299 -7.76 6.47 4.11
CA PHE A 299 -7.32 7.76 3.60
C PHE A 299 -6.99 8.69 4.76
N LEU A 300 -5.90 9.43 4.62
CA LEU A 300 -5.55 10.57 5.46
C LEU A 300 -5.20 11.72 4.52
N GLY A 301 -5.78 12.89 4.74
CA GLY A 301 -5.47 14.09 3.98
C GLY A 301 -5.61 15.35 4.81
N PHE A 302 -4.93 16.42 4.39
CA PHE A 302 -5.08 17.75 4.97
C PHE A 302 -4.72 18.85 3.97
N VAL A 303 -5.34 20.01 4.18
CA VAL A 303 -5.17 21.24 3.38
C VAL A 303 -4.86 22.39 4.34
N PRO A 304 -3.59 22.81 4.48
CA PRO A 304 -3.17 23.80 5.47
C PRO A 304 -3.86 25.16 5.35
N ASP A 305 -4.10 25.62 4.13
CA ASP A 305 -4.74 26.91 3.82
C ASP A 305 -6.15 27.03 4.41
N PHE A 306 -6.82 25.88 4.63
CA PHE A 306 -8.19 25.82 5.14
C PHE A 306 -8.26 25.32 6.59
N ASP A 307 -7.13 25.10 7.26
CA ASP A 307 -7.09 24.43 8.57
C ASP A 307 -7.93 23.14 8.59
N LEU A 308 -7.82 22.36 7.51
CA LEU A 308 -8.63 21.19 7.22
C LEU A 308 -7.79 19.93 7.29
N ALA A 309 -8.22 18.94 8.06
CA ALA A 309 -7.71 17.57 8.03
C ALA A 309 -8.89 16.60 7.97
N PHE A 310 -8.72 15.49 7.27
CA PHE A 310 -9.78 14.50 7.13
C PHE A 310 -9.20 13.10 6.93
N VAL A 311 -9.99 12.12 7.36
CA VAL A 311 -9.64 10.71 7.32
C VAL A 311 -10.86 9.90 6.94
N PHE A 312 -10.65 8.86 6.12
CA PHE A 312 -11.72 7.97 5.69
C PHE A 312 -11.27 6.53 5.78
N THR A 313 -12.17 5.62 6.16
CA THR A 313 -11.89 4.19 6.17
C THR A 313 -13.06 3.41 5.59
N THR A 314 -12.79 2.31 4.92
CA THR A 314 -13.81 1.35 4.49
C THR A 314 -13.21 -0.05 4.48
N ASN A 315 -14.04 -1.04 4.78
CA ASN A 315 -13.69 -2.46 4.74
C ASN A 315 -14.01 -3.09 3.38
N LEU A 316 -13.67 -2.35 2.32
CA LEU A 316 -13.70 -2.80 0.93
C LEU A 316 -12.37 -2.40 0.28
N ASP A 317 -11.69 -3.33 -0.39
CA ASP A 317 -10.51 -2.99 -1.18
C ASP A 317 -10.88 -2.47 -2.58
N SER A 318 -9.87 -2.08 -3.36
CA SER A 318 -10.02 -1.73 -4.77
C SER A 318 -11.11 -0.68 -5.04
N THR A 319 -11.28 0.27 -4.12
CA THR A 319 -12.27 1.33 -4.22
C THR A 319 -11.62 2.70 -4.13
N ASP A 320 -11.97 3.58 -5.07
CA ASP A 320 -11.52 4.98 -5.05
C ASP A 320 -12.58 5.91 -4.40
N ALA A 321 -13.60 5.34 -3.73
CA ALA A 321 -14.62 6.08 -2.97
C ALA A 321 -13.99 7.08 -1.99
N ILE A 322 -12.94 6.68 -1.29
CA ILE A 322 -12.22 7.54 -0.34
C ILE A 322 -11.57 8.78 -1.00
N PHE A 323 -11.20 8.70 -2.28
CA PHE A 323 -10.69 9.86 -3.04
C PHE A 323 -11.83 10.79 -3.45
N ALA A 324 -12.97 10.25 -3.90
CA ALA A 324 -14.16 11.07 -4.16
C ALA A 324 -14.58 11.86 -2.92
N LEU A 325 -14.55 11.21 -1.75
CA LEU A 325 -14.88 11.84 -0.48
C LEU A 325 -13.87 12.94 -0.10
N ALA A 326 -12.58 12.72 -0.40
CA ALA A 326 -11.54 13.73 -0.19
C ALA A 326 -11.79 15.01 -1.00
N TYR A 327 -11.98 14.89 -2.32
CA TYR A 327 -12.24 16.06 -3.16
C TYR A 327 -13.57 16.73 -2.81
N GLN A 328 -14.62 15.96 -2.50
CA GLN A 328 -15.89 16.52 -2.03
C GLN A 328 -15.72 17.30 -0.73
N THR A 329 -14.93 16.78 0.22
CA THR A 329 -14.68 17.45 1.51
C THR A 329 -13.98 18.80 1.30
N ILE A 330 -13.00 18.85 0.39
CA ILE A 330 -12.30 20.10 0.08
C ILE A 330 -13.25 21.08 -0.63
N ASP A 331 -14.01 20.63 -1.63
CA ASP A 331 -14.97 21.47 -2.35
C ASP A 331 -16.07 22.06 -1.44
N GLU A 332 -16.59 21.27 -0.49
CA GLU A 332 -17.57 21.76 0.50
C GLU A 332 -17.00 22.84 1.41
N VAL A 333 -15.73 22.74 1.83
CA VAL A 333 -15.04 23.79 2.60
C VAL A 333 -14.86 25.06 1.76
N MET A 334 -14.57 24.91 0.46
CA MET A 334 -14.45 26.02 -0.48
C MET A 334 -15.81 26.60 -0.92
N GLY A 335 -16.93 25.95 -0.58
CA GLY A 335 -18.26 26.34 -1.05
C GLY A 335 -18.49 26.10 -2.55
N ILE A 336 -17.77 25.12 -3.14
CA ILE A 336 -17.87 24.76 -4.56
C ILE A 336 -18.74 23.52 -4.72
N ASN A 337 -19.63 23.54 -5.72
CA ASN A 337 -20.59 22.47 -6.00
C ASN A 337 -20.70 22.13 -7.50
N ASP A 338 -19.66 22.44 -8.29
CA ASP A 338 -19.64 22.20 -9.74
C ASP A 338 -19.49 20.72 -10.13
N THR A 339 -19.05 19.87 -9.19
CA THR A 339 -18.69 18.48 -9.43
C THR A 339 -19.35 17.57 -8.40
N VAL A 340 -20.08 16.57 -8.87
CA VAL A 340 -20.55 15.45 -8.04
C VAL A 340 -19.48 14.37 -8.04
N TRP A 341 -18.59 14.40 -7.04
CA TRP A 341 -17.39 13.53 -7.03
C TRP A 341 -17.71 12.04 -6.99
N ALA A 342 -18.76 11.65 -6.26
CA ALA A 342 -19.22 10.26 -6.22
C ALA A 342 -19.56 9.73 -7.62
N ASP A 343 -20.23 10.54 -8.45
CA ASP A 343 -20.58 10.18 -9.83
C ASP A 343 -19.38 10.15 -10.75
N LYS A 344 -18.51 11.17 -10.66
CA LYS A 344 -17.30 11.26 -11.51
C LYS A 344 -16.37 10.06 -11.27
N VAL A 345 -16.06 9.77 -10.01
CA VAL A 345 -15.12 8.70 -9.65
C VAL A 345 -15.73 7.32 -9.92
N SER A 346 -16.99 7.08 -9.58
CA SER A 346 -17.64 5.79 -9.86
C SER A 346 -17.67 5.46 -11.37
N LYS A 347 -17.93 6.45 -12.23
CA LYS A 347 -17.84 6.27 -13.69
C LYS A 347 -16.42 5.92 -14.15
N ILE A 348 -15.41 6.62 -13.65
CA ILE A 348 -14.01 6.33 -14.01
C ILE A 348 -13.61 4.92 -13.55
N MET A 349 -14.00 4.53 -12.34
CA MET A 349 -13.77 3.17 -11.83
C MET A 349 -14.45 2.11 -12.71
N ALA A 350 -15.72 2.28 -13.06
CA ALA A 350 -16.44 1.34 -13.92
C ALA A 350 -15.78 1.19 -15.29
N ASN A 351 -15.30 2.31 -15.87
CA ASN A 351 -14.56 2.29 -17.13
C ASN A 351 -13.20 1.59 -16.99
N LYS A 352 -12.47 1.81 -15.90
CA LYS A 352 -11.19 1.11 -15.62
C LYS A 352 -11.40 -0.40 -15.52
N VAL A 353 -12.40 -0.85 -14.76
CA VAL A 353 -12.75 -2.27 -14.64
C VAL A 353 -13.11 -2.85 -16.00
N THR A 354 -13.99 -2.19 -16.76
CA THR A 354 -14.41 -2.68 -18.08
C THR A 354 -13.23 -2.78 -19.07
N THR A 355 -12.35 -1.78 -19.06
CA THR A 355 -11.15 -1.75 -19.91
C THR A 355 -10.17 -2.87 -19.54
N HIS A 356 -9.97 -3.07 -18.23
CA HIS A 356 -9.11 -4.12 -17.69
C HIS A 356 -9.63 -5.51 -18.05
N GLU A 357 -10.90 -5.81 -17.77
CA GLU A 357 -11.51 -7.09 -18.13
C GLU A 357 -11.49 -7.34 -19.64
N SER A 358 -11.71 -6.30 -20.44
CA SER A 358 -11.58 -6.40 -21.90
C SER A 358 -10.14 -6.71 -22.35
N HIS A 359 -9.14 -6.15 -21.67
CA HIS A 359 -7.74 -6.44 -21.93
C HIS A 359 -7.38 -7.88 -21.55
N LEU A 360 -7.79 -8.34 -20.36
CA LEU A 360 -7.57 -9.72 -19.92
C LEU A 360 -8.27 -10.72 -20.85
N ALA A 361 -9.51 -10.45 -21.27
CA ALA A 361 -10.24 -11.31 -22.20
C ALA A 361 -9.52 -11.43 -23.55
N LYS A 362 -8.97 -10.32 -24.07
CA LYS A 362 -8.15 -10.34 -25.30
C LYS A 362 -6.86 -11.14 -25.14
N LEU A 363 -6.17 -10.98 -24.01
CA LEU A 363 -4.94 -11.75 -23.73
C LEU A 363 -5.21 -13.25 -23.62
N LYS A 364 -6.34 -13.65 -23.04
CA LYS A 364 -6.76 -15.05 -22.92
C LYS A 364 -7.14 -15.65 -24.28
N GLY A 365 -7.86 -14.93 -25.15
CA GLY A 365 -8.33 -15.50 -26.42
C GLY A 365 -9.21 -16.74 -26.23
N ASN A 366 -9.11 -17.74 -27.12
CA ASN A 366 -9.76 -19.04 -26.95
C ASN A 366 -8.91 -20.01 -26.11
N ALA A 367 -8.28 -19.49 -25.04
CA ALA A 367 -7.30 -20.22 -24.25
C ALA A 367 -7.75 -21.65 -23.90
N SER A 368 -6.83 -22.59 -24.13
CA SER A 368 -6.93 -23.94 -23.58
C SER A 368 -6.19 -23.99 -22.26
N HIS A 369 -6.75 -24.70 -21.29
CA HIS A 369 -6.07 -25.00 -20.03
C HIS A 369 -5.38 -26.38 -20.08
N ARG A 370 -5.63 -27.20 -21.12
CA ARG A 370 -5.08 -28.57 -21.21
C ARG A 370 -3.76 -28.61 -21.96
N PHE A 371 -2.82 -29.33 -21.38
CA PHE A 371 -1.48 -29.56 -21.90
C PHE A 371 -1.30 -31.04 -22.22
N ASN A 372 -0.59 -31.36 -23.31
CA ASN A 372 -0.38 -32.76 -23.74
C ASN A 372 0.60 -33.52 -22.82
N THR A 373 1.54 -32.83 -22.18
CA THR A 373 2.51 -33.39 -21.22
C THR A 373 2.83 -32.38 -20.13
N ILE A 374 2.37 -32.61 -18.90
CA ILE A 374 2.52 -31.67 -17.77
C ILE A 374 3.55 -32.08 -16.73
N GLN A 375 3.85 -33.37 -16.66
CA GLN A 375 4.68 -33.95 -15.60
C GLN A 375 6.13 -33.44 -15.65
N ALA A 376 6.59 -33.03 -16.83
CA ALA A 376 7.89 -32.40 -16.97
C ALA A 376 7.98 -31.03 -16.26
N TYR A 377 6.87 -30.29 -16.21
CA TYR A 377 6.80 -28.97 -15.58
C TYR A 377 6.55 -29.04 -14.08
N CYS A 378 5.86 -30.09 -13.60
CA CYS A 378 5.53 -30.27 -12.20
C CYS A 378 6.77 -30.33 -11.30
N GLY A 379 6.69 -29.71 -10.12
CA GLY A 379 7.74 -29.67 -9.11
C GLY A 379 7.83 -28.32 -8.40
N ASP A 380 8.78 -28.25 -7.48
CA ASP A 380 9.03 -27.07 -6.65
C ASP A 380 10.05 -26.15 -7.32
N TYR A 381 9.75 -24.85 -7.41
CA TYR A 381 10.58 -23.82 -8.01
C TYR A 381 10.87 -22.73 -6.99
N TYR A 382 12.15 -22.40 -6.78
CA TYR A 382 12.57 -21.49 -5.73
C TYR A 382 13.33 -20.27 -6.26
N HIS A 383 13.06 -19.11 -5.67
CA HIS A 383 13.86 -17.90 -5.80
C HIS A 383 14.11 -17.30 -4.41
N PRO A 384 15.34 -16.92 -4.04
CA PRO A 384 15.64 -16.42 -2.69
C PRO A 384 14.80 -15.22 -2.23
N GLY A 385 14.44 -14.31 -3.13
CA GLY A 385 13.59 -13.14 -2.80
C GLY A 385 12.08 -13.40 -2.81
N TYR A 386 11.59 -14.43 -3.52
CA TYR A 386 10.15 -14.74 -3.66
C TYR A 386 9.77 -16.07 -3.03
N GLY A 387 10.73 -16.83 -2.51
CA GLY A 387 10.50 -18.14 -1.93
C GLY A 387 10.08 -19.19 -2.93
N LEU A 388 9.14 -20.05 -2.51
CA LEU A 388 8.74 -21.27 -3.19
C LEU A 388 7.45 -21.08 -3.99
N LEU A 389 7.48 -21.52 -5.25
CA LEU A 389 6.32 -21.77 -6.09
C LEU A 389 6.24 -23.27 -6.39
N THR A 390 5.08 -23.88 -6.26
CA THR A 390 4.89 -25.30 -6.60
C THR A 390 4.05 -25.41 -7.86
N VAL A 391 4.54 -26.13 -8.86
CA VAL A 391 3.79 -26.42 -10.08
C VAL A 391 3.26 -27.85 -10.00
N SER A 392 1.96 -28.04 -10.20
CA SER A 392 1.31 -29.35 -10.10
C SER A 392 0.34 -29.61 -11.24
N ASP A 393 0.04 -30.90 -11.43
CA ASP A 393 -1.04 -31.39 -12.28
C ASP A 393 -2.34 -31.46 -11.46
N ASP A 394 -3.36 -30.75 -11.92
CA ASP A 394 -4.74 -30.94 -11.47
C ASP A 394 -5.59 -31.42 -12.66
N ASN A 395 -5.76 -32.74 -12.79
CA ASN A 395 -6.63 -33.36 -13.82
C ASN A 395 -6.32 -32.93 -15.27
N GLY A 396 -5.04 -32.78 -15.62
CA GLY A 396 -4.61 -32.34 -16.96
C GLY A 396 -4.42 -30.83 -17.09
N TYR A 397 -4.63 -30.07 -16.01
CA TYR A 397 -4.43 -28.63 -15.92
C TYR A 397 -3.16 -28.34 -15.12
N LEU A 398 -2.30 -27.47 -15.66
CA LEU A 398 -1.13 -27.01 -14.93
C LEU A 398 -1.58 -25.94 -13.92
N VAL A 399 -1.20 -26.11 -12.65
CA VAL A 399 -1.54 -25.20 -11.56
C VAL A 399 -0.24 -24.70 -10.91
N VAL A 400 -0.13 -23.39 -10.73
CA VAL A 400 0.96 -22.76 -9.96
C VAL A 400 0.41 -22.37 -8.60
N LYS A 401 0.95 -22.99 -7.56
CA LYS A 401 0.72 -22.62 -6.18
C LYS A 401 1.69 -21.52 -5.77
N ILE A 402 1.15 -20.36 -5.39
CA ILE A 402 1.90 -19.21 -4.87
C ILE A 402 1.43 -18.99 -3.42
N GLY A 403 2.31 -19.28 -2.47
CA GLY A 403 1.97 -19.27 -1.04
C GLY A 403 0.83 -20.25 -0.71
N LYS A 404 -0.35 -19.72 -0.39
CA LYS A 404 -1.54 -20.53 -0.02
C LYS A 404 -2.56 -20.67 -1.15
N TRP A 405 -2.29 -20.07 -2.31
CA TRP A 405 -3.26 -19.92 -3.40
C TRP A 405 -2.83 -20.76 -4.59
N ASN A 406 -3.80 -21.39 -5.23
CA ASN A 406 -3.61 -22.17 -6.44
C ASN A 406 -4.14 -21.37 -7.61
N TYR A 407 -3.31 -21.14 -8.61
CA TYR A 407 -3.68 -20.38 -9.79
C TYR A 407 -3.54 -21.26 -11.03
N PRO A 408 -4.58 -21.37 -11.86
CA PRO A 408 -4.51 -22.12 -13.10
C PRO A 408 -3.56 -21.43 -14.07
N VAL A 409 -2.81 -22.23 -14.82
CA VAL A 409 -2.06 -21.74 -15.97
C VAL A 409 -2.99 -21.67 -17.17
N ILE A 410 -2.97 -20.52 -17.82
CA ILE A 410 -3.74 -20.24 -19.03
C ILE A 410 -2.77 -20.23 -20.20
N VAL A 411 -3.11 -20.94 -21.29
CA VAL A 411 -2.37 -20.89 -22.54
C VAL A 411 -3.23 -20.21 -23.59
N ASN A 412 -2.80 -19.05 -24.07
CA ASN A 412 -3.56 -18.34 -25.10
C ASN A 412 -3.33 -18.93 -26.50
N ASP A 413 -4.00 -18.36 -27.50
CA ASP A 413 -3.94 -18.79 -28.91
C ASP A 413 -2.53 -18.66 -29.54
N HIS A 414 -1.62 -17.92 -28.89
CA HIS A 414 -0.22 -17.75 -29.29
C HIS A 414 0.75 -18.66 -28.53
N ALA A 415 0.23 -19.64 -27.77
CA ALA A 415 0.99 -20.53 -26.90
C ALA A 415 1.77 -19.81 -25.77
N GLU A 416 1.35 -18.59 -25.42
CA GLU A 416 1.88 -17.87 -24.28
C GLU A 416 1.17 -18.34 -23.00
N MET A 417 1.95 -18.56 -21.95
CA MET A 417 1.45 -19.06 -20.67
C MET A 417 1.33 -17.92 -19.66
N PHE A 418 0.24 -17.91 -18.90
CA PHE A 418 -0.01 -16.93 -17.85
C PHE A 418 -0.50 -17.61 -16.57
N VAL A 419 -0.17 -17.02 -15.43
CA VAL A 419 -0.83 -17.28 -14.16
C VAL A 419 -1.82 -16.16 -13.91
N GLU A 420 -3.10 -16.50 -13.72
CA GLU A 420 -4.14 -15.52 -13.41
C GLU A 420 -4.20 -15.25 -11.90
N GLU A 421 -3.53 -14.19 -11.45
CA GLU A 421 -3.54 -13.77 -10.05
C GLU A 421 -4.80 -12.92 -9.78
N ARG A 422 -5.75 -13.44 -8.98
CA ARG A 422 -7.06 -12.82 -8.76
C ARG A 422 -7.19 -12.00 -7.47
N LEU A 423 -6.24 -12.07 -6.55
CA LEU A 423 -6.36 -11.44 -5.23
C LEU A 423 -5.81 -10.02 -5.19
N TYR A 424 -5.05 -9.63 -6.20
CA TYR A 424 -4.39 -8.35 -6.27
C TYR A 424 -4.35 -7.84 -7.70
N GLN A 425 -5.22 -6.86 -7.97
CA GLN A 425 -5.34 -6.17 -9.27
C GLN A 425 -5.86 -7.05 -10.43
N HIS A 426 -6.11 -8.34 -10.21
CA HIS A 426 -6.62 -9.27 -11.22
C HIS A 426 -5.71 -9.29 -12.46
N GLU A 427 -4.46 -9.72 -12.31
CA GLU A 427 -3.46 -9.67 -13.39
C GLU A 427 -3.17 -11.04 -14.01
N LEU A 428 -2.71 -11.02 -15.26
CA LEU A 428 -2.11 -12.18 -15.93
C LEU A 428 -0.60 -12.05 -15.86
N LEU A 429 0.04 -12.83 -15.00
CA LEU A 429 1.49 -12.88 -14.87
C LEU A 429 2.06 -13.81 -15.94
N PRO A 430 2.84 -13.31 -16.92
CA PRO A 430 3.44 -14.15 -17.93
C PRO A 430 4.42 -15.14 -17.30
N ILE A 431 4.35 -16.40 -17.71
CA ILE A 431 5.28 -17.44 -17.32
C ILE A 431 5.90 -18.17 -18.50
N GLN A 432 7.12 -18.68 -18.31
CA GLN A 432 7.79 -19.54 -19.29
C GLN A 432 8.61 -20.62 -18.60
N PHE A 433 8.52 -21.86 -19.08
CA PHE A 433 9.42 -22.93 -18.67
C PHE A 433 10.61 -23.01 -19.63
N LYS A 434 11.84 -22.98 -19.09
CA LYS A 434 13.08 -23.25 -19.84
C LYS A 434 13.71 -24.56 -19.37
N ALA A 435 13.96 -25.46 -20.33
CA ALA A 435 14.57 -26.77 -20.11
C ALA A 435 13.93 -27.59 -18.97
N ASN A 436 12.64 -27.38 -18.68
CA ASN A 436 11.88 -28.03 -17.59
C ASN A 436 12.49 -27.90 -16.19
N LYS A 437 13.38 -26.92 -15.99
CA LYS A 437 14.12 -26.70 -14.74
C LYS A 437 14.08 -25.24 -14.27
N ILE A 438 13.60 -24.34 -15.12
CA ILE A 438 13.55 -22.91 -14.83
C ILE A 438 12.15 -22.40 -15.14
N LEU A 439 11.53 -21.76 -14.16
CA LEU A 439 10.29 -21.00 -14.33
C LEU A 439 10.66 -19.52 -14.35
N LEU A 440 10.38 -18.88 -15.48
CA LEU A 440 10.45 -17.44 -15.61
C LEU A 440 9.07 -16.87 -15.30
N MET A 441 8.99 -15.87 -14.43
CA MET A 441 7.77 -15.13 -14.14
C MET A 441 8.07 -13.64 -14.17
N THR A 442 7.25 -12.89 -14.89
CA THR A 442 7.48 -11.45 -15.08
C THR A 442 6.39 -10.66 -14.40
N GLU A 443 6.71 -9.95 -13.32
CA GLU A 443 5.82 -8.91 -12.80
C GLU A 443 5.86 -7.69 -13.73
N PRO A 444 4.74 -6.97 -13.94
CA PRO A 444 4.69 -5.81 -14.82
C PRO A 444 5.71 -4.72 -14.51
N ALA A 445 6.15 -4.62 -13.25
CA ALA A 445 7.10 -3.62 -12.80
C ALA A 445 8.57 -3.96 -13.13
N LEU A 446 8.89 -5.16 -13.64
CA LEU A 446 10.27 -5.60 -13.90
C LEU A 446 10.65 -5.50 -15.38
N ASN A 447 11.92 -5.15 -15.64
CA ASN A 447 12.46 -5.10 -17.01
C ASN A 447 12.89 -6.47 -17.55
N LYS A 448 12.95 -7.49 -16.67
CA LYS A 448 13.35 -8.86 -17.01
C LYS A 448 12.57 -9.86 -16.15
N PRO A 449 12.40 -11.11 -16.62
CA PRO A 449 11.72 -12.13 -15.82
C PRO A 449 12.52 -12.51 -14.57
N THR A 450 11.82 -12.76 -13.48
CA THR A 450 12.35 -13.40 -12.28
C THR A 450 12.58 -14.89 -12.56
N ILE A 451 13.75 -15.41 -12.17
CA ILE A 451 14.18 -16.78 -12.48
C ILE A 451 13.99 -17.66 -11.25
N PHE A 452 12.99 -18.54 -11.25
CA PHE A 452 12.84 -19.58 -10.24
C PHE A 452 13.49 -20.89 -10.71
N LYS A 453 14.32 -21.50 -9.85
CA LYS A 453 15.03 -22.75 -10.16
C LYS A 453 14.30 -23.94 -9.56
N LYS A 454 14.06 -24.96 -10.38
CA LYS A 454 13.45 -26.22 -9.94
C LYS A 454 14.35 -26.90 -8.90
N GLN A 455 13.77 -27.24 -7.76
CA GLN A 455 14.42 -28.01 -6.70
C GLN A 455 14.48 -29.48 -7.13
N VAL A 456 15.61 -30.12 -6.87
CA VAL A 456 15.87 -31.53 -7.23
C VAL A 456 15.37 -32.44 -6.13
#